data_AF-A0A183VH24-F1
#
_entry.id   AF-A0A183VH24-F1
#
_cell.length_a   1.000
_cell.length_b   1.000
_cell.length_c   1.000
_cell.angle_alpha   90.00
_cell.angle_beta   90.00
_cell.angle_gamma   90.00
#
_symmetry.space_group_name_H-M   'P 1'
#
loop_
_entity.id
_entity.type
_entity.pdbx_description
1 polymer ?
#
loop_
_entity_poly.entity_id
_entity_poly.type
_entity_poly.pdbx_seq_one_letter_code
_entity_poly.pdbx_strand_id
1 'polypeptide(L)'
;MSAKVYDATLINLNYQLQPKAHGLELKVEGFNEKLPLFLKMLVTSLVKFRPSENVFKVQRELCLRKLRNFFMEQPFHQAVFYLKLVLSEKKWSKEELLIAMNG
;
A
#
# COMPACT_ATOMS: atom_id res chain seq x y z
N MET A 1 -8.78 -8.15 9.68
CA MET A 1 -8.87 -8.60 8.27
C MET A 1 -8.07 -9.87 7.97
N SER A 2 -7.40 -10.52 8.94
CA SER A 2 -6.42 -11.58 8.63
C SER A 2 -7.03 -12.96 8.33
N ALA A 3 -7.99 -13.46 9.12
CA ALA A 3 -8.39 -14.87 9.05
C ALA A 3 -8.96 -15.30 7.69
N LYS A 4 -9.90 -14.53 7.11
CA LYS A 4 -10.53 -14.89 5.83
C LYS A 4 -9.62 -14.69 4.61
N VAL A 5 -8.67 -13.77 4.72
CA VAL A 5 -7.62 -13.57 3.71
C VAL A 5 -6.64 -14.74 3.75
N TYR A 6 -6.28 -15.19 4.95
CA TYR A 6 -5.41 -16.33 5.16
C TYR A 6 -6.02 -17.62 4.56
N ASP A 7 -7.30 -17.86 4.80
CA ASP A 7 -8.04 -18.98 4.18
C ASP A 7 -8.09 -18.90 2.64
N ALA A 8 -8.13 -17.69 2.07
CA ALA A 8 -8.10 -17.49 0.63
C ALA A 8 -6.70 -17.76 0.04
N THR A 9 -5.63 -17.33 0.72
CA THR A 9 -4.26 -17.63 0.31
C THR A 9 -3.95 -19.13 0.35
N LEU A 10 -4.58 -19.88 1.27
CA LEU A 10 -4.53 -21.34 1.31
C LEU A 10 -5.17 -22.01 0.08
N ILE A 11 -6.07 -21.32 -0.63
CA ILE A 11 -6.75 -21.81 -1.84
C ILE A 11 -6.11 -21.21 -3.12
N ASN A 12 -4.87 -20.73 -3.03
CA ASN A 12 -4.14 -20.08 -4.13
C ASN A 12 -4.89 -18.85 -4.71
N LEU A 13 -5.65 -18.14 -3.86
CA LEU A 13 -6.23 -16.84 -4.17
C LEU A 13 -5.36 -15.75 -3.55
N ASN A 14 -4.71 -14.96 -4.40
CA ASN A 14 -3.84 -13.87 -4.02
C ASN A 14 -4.49 -12.53 -4.34
N TYR A 15 -4.19 -11.50 -3.55
CA TYR A 15 -4.53 -10.12 -3.91
C TYR A 15 -3.38 -9.17 -3.58
N GLN A 16 -3.32 -8.08 -4.33
CA GLN A 16 -2.40 -6.99 -4.10
C GLN A 16 -3.18 -5.68 -4.15
N LEU A 17 -3.04 -4.87 -3.09
CA LEU A 17 -3.63 -3.54 -3.01
C LEU A 17 -2.52 -2.50 -2.95
N GLN A 18 -2.50 -1.58 -3.90
CA GLN A 18 -1.48 -0.54 -3.95
C GLN A 18 -2.03 0.83 -4.35
N PRO A 19 -1.55 1.92 -3.72
CA PRO A 19 -1.84 3.26 -4.19
C PRO A 19 -1.12 3.52 -5.52
N LYS A 20 -1.81 4.20 -6.43
CA LYS A 20 -1.30 4.70 -7.71
C LYS A 20 -1.50 6.22 -7.78
N ALA A 21 -0.86 6.88 -8.73
CA ALA A 21 -0.98 8.32 -8.92
C ALA A 21 -2.42 8.81 -9.09
N HIS A 22 -3.28 7.99 -9.71
CA HIS A 22 -4.69 8.34 -9.99
C HIS A 22 -5.70 7.61 -9.09
N GLY A 23 -5.26 6.95 -8.02
CA GLY A 23 -6.18 6.26 -7.10
C GLY A 23 -5.62 4.99 -6.49
N LEU A 24 -6.43 3.94 -6.46
CA LEU A 24 -6.13 2.68 -5.81
C LEU A 24 -6.23 1.54 -6.83
N GLU A 25 -5.22 0.69 -6.90
CA GLU A 25 -5.22 -0.50 -7.73
C GLU A 25 -5.37 -1.74 -6.85
N LEU A 26 -6.41 -2.53 -7.12
CA LEU A 26 -6.65 -3.85 -6.53
C LEU A 26 -6.47 -4.91 -7.60
N LYS A 27 -5.42 -5.72 -7.47
CA LYS A 27 -5.17 -6.91 -8.30
C LYS A 27 -5.61 -8.14 -7.53
N VAL A 28 -6.31 -9.06 -8.19
CA VAL A 28 -6.74 -10.34 -7.60
C VAL A 28 -6.41 -11.45 -8.60
N GLU A 29 -5.79 -12.52 -8.11
CA GLU A 29 -5.29 -13.64 -8.92
C GLU A 29 -5.70 -14.97 -8.29
N GLY A 30 -5.96 -15.99 -9.11
CA GLY A 30 -6.23 -17.37 -8.66
C GLY A 30 -7.38 -18.04 -9.40
N PHE A 31 -8.03 -19.02 -8.76
CA PHE A 31 -9.07 -19.84 -9.39
C PHE A 31 -10.36 -19.07 -9.71
N ASN A 32 -10.82 -19.22 -10.96
CA ASN A 32 -11.92 -18.43 -11.55
C ASN A 32 -13.26 -18.53 -10.80
N GLU A 33 -13.63 -19.72 -10.33
CA GLU A 33 -14.95 -19.94 -9.71
C GLU A 33 -15.18 -19.13 -8.44
N LYS A 34 -14.11 -18.85 -7.67
CA LYS A 34 -14.18 -18.13 -6.39
C LYS A 34 -13.71 -16.68 -6.49
N LEU A 35 -13.14 -16.27 -7.63
CA LEU A 35 -12.62 -14.93 -7.87
C LEU A 35 -13.68 -13.82 -7.72
N PRO A 36 -14.89 -13.92 -8.33
CA PRO A 36 -15.91 -12.88 -8.21
C PRO A 36 -16.41 -12.69 -6.78
N LEU A 37 -16.58 -13.79 -6.03
CA LEU A 37 -17.01 -13.76 -4.64
C LEU A 37 -15.93 -13.11 -3.76
N PHE A 38 -14.67 -13.49 -3.96
CA PHE A 38 -13.53 -12.95 -3.23
C PHE A 38 -13.34 -11.46 -3.48
N LEU A 39 -13.44 -11.02 -4.74
CA LEU A 39 -13.39 -9.60 -5.10
C LEU A 39 -14.50 -8.81 -4.41
N LYS A 40 -15.75 -9.31 -4.45
CA LYS A 40 -16.89 -8.66 -3.78
C LYS A 40 -16.65 -8.52 -2.27
N MET A 41 -16.11 -9.56 -1.63
CA MET A 41 -15.75 -9.52 -0.21
C MET A 41 -14.66 -8.49 0.08
N LEU A 42 -13.59 -8.45 -0.72
CA LEU A 42 -12.50 -7.48 -0.59
C LEU A 42 -13.02 -6.04 -0.72
N VAL A 43 -13.78 -5.74 -1.77
CA VAL A 43 -14.35 -4.40 -1.99
C VAL A 43 -15.29 -4.02 -0.84
N THR A 44 -16.15 -4.92 -0.39
CA THR A 44 -17.04 -4.66 0.76
C THR A 44 -16.25 -4.36 2.03
N SER A 45 -15.16 -5.09 2.26
CA SER A 45 -14.25 -4.89 3.39
C SER A 45 -13.51 -3.55 3.31
N LEU A 46 -13.12 -3.12 2.11
CA LEU A 46 -12.49 -1.82 1.86
C LEU A 46 -13.47 -0.66 2.13
N VAL A 47 -14.71 -0.77 1.65
CA VAL A 47 -15.74 0.28 1.86
C VAL A 47 -16.13 0.38 3.33
N LYS A 48 -16.21 -0.74 4.05
CA LYS A 48 -16.55 -0.77 5.49
C LYS A 48 -15.32 -0.61 6.40
N PHE A 49 -14.15 -0.32 5.86
CA PHE A 49 -12.93 -0.25 6.64
C PHE A 49 -12.99 0.91 7.64
N ARG A 50 -12.93 0.56 8.93
CA ARG A 50 -12.74 1.52 10.01
C ARG A 50 -11.51 1.11 10.82
N PRO A 51 -10.35 1.76 10.64
CA PRO A 51 -9.18 1.45 11.42
C PRO A 51 -9.42 1.84 12.89
N SER A 52 -8.99 0.99 13.82
CA SER A 52 -8.89 1.39 15.22
C SER A 52 -7.69 2.32 15.38
N GLU A 53 -7.78 3.24 16.34
CA GLU A 53 -6.75 4.25 16.55
C GLU A 53 -5.37 3.63 16.83
N ASN A 54 -5.33 2.52 17.57
CA ASN A 54 -4.10 1.79 17.87
C ASN A 54 -3.44 1.23 16.61
N VAL A 55 -4.22 0.62 15.70
CA VAL A 55 -3.69 0.08 14.44
C VAL A 55 -3.20 1.21 13.55
N PHE A 56 -3.93 2.33 13.51
CA PHE A 56 -3.52 3.51 12.76
C PHE A 56 -2.19 4.08 13.27
N LYS A 57 -2.02 4.23 14.60
CA LYS A 57 -0.76 4.72 15.20
C LYS A 57 0.43 3.84 14.83
N VAL A 58 0.27 2.52 14.92
CA VAL A 58 1.33 1.57 14.51
C VAL A 58 1.67 1.72 13.03
N GLN A 59 0.67 1.80 12.15
CA GLN A 59 0.92 1.94 10.71
C GLN A 59 1.54 3.30 10.34
N ARG A 60 1.15 4.38 11.02
CA ARG A 60 1.77 5.71 10.87
C ARG A 60 3.25 5.65 11.23
N GLU A 61 3.60 5.07 12.38
CA GLU A 61 4.98 4.91 12.82
C GLU A 61 5.81 4.08 11.83
N LEU A 62 5.25 2.98 11.32
CA LEU A 62 5.91 2.17 10.27
C LEU A 62 6.13 2.97 8.98
N CYS A 63 5.17 3.82 8.59
CA CYS A 63 5.30 4.69 7.43
C CYS A 63 6.43 5.71 7.62
N LEU A 64 6.48 6.38 8.79
CA LEU A 64 7.56 7.32 9.14
C LEU A 64 8.94 6.65 9.12
N ARG A 65 9.05 5.45 9.69
CA ARG A 65 10.31 4.67 9.65
C ARG A 65 10.73 4.35 8.22
N LYS A 66 9.81 3.94 7.35
CA LYS A 66 10.11 3.68 5.93
C LYS A 66 10.58 4.94 5.20
N LEU A 67 9.95 6.09 5.46
CA LEU A 67 10.37 7.37 4.89
C LEU A 67 11.77 7.78 5.37
N ARG A 68 12.10 7.55 6.65
CA ARG A 68 13.45 7.81 7.19
C ARG A 68 14.50 6.84 6.64
N ASN A 69 14.16 5.55 6.52
CA ASN A 69 15.07 4.53 6.01
C ASN A 69 15.43 4.72 4.54
N PHE A 70 14.62 5.46 3.77
CA PHE A 70 14.95 5.81 2.39
C PHE A 70 16.30 6.53 2.26
N PHE A 71 16.64 7.39 3.23
CA PHE A 71 17.93 8.09 3.25
C PHE A 71 19.13 7.16 3.48
N MET A 72 18.89 5.95 3.99
CA MET A 72 19.90 4.91 4.20
C MET A 72 19.97 3.90 3.05
N GLU A 73 19.09 4.01 2.03
CA GLU A 73 19.15 3.15 0.85
C GLU A 73 20.39 3.41 0.01
N GLN A 74 20.77 2.43 -0.81
CA GLN A 74 21.94 2.55 -1.67
C GLN A 74 21.81 3.74 -2.64
N PRO A 75 22.91 4.47 -2.94
CA PRO A 75 22.88 5.66 -3.79
C PRO A 75 22.22 5.43 -5.16
N PHE A 76 22.36 4.24 -5.73
CA PHE A 76 21.71 3.86 -6.98
C PHE A 76 20.17 3.96 -6.90
N HIS A 77 19.56 3.42 -5.83
CA HIS A 77 18.11 3.48 -5.63
C HIS A 77 17.62 4.91 -5.41
N GLN A 78 18.40 5.71 -4.68
CA GLN A 78 18.13 7.14 -4.48
C GLN A 78 18.19 7.90 -5.82
N ALA A 79 19.22 7.68 -6.63
CA ALA A 79 19.36 8.32 -7.95
C ALA A 79 18.17 7.97 -8.87
N VAL A 80 17.77 6.70 -8.93
CA VAL A 80 16.60 6.27 -9.72
C VAL A 80 15.31 6.90 -9.20
N PHE A 81 15.16 7.05 -7.88
CA PHE A 81 14.00 7.72 -7.29
C PHE A 81 13.94 9.20 -7.70
N TYR A 82 15.04 9.93 -7.55
CA TYR A 82 15.12 11.35 -7.91
C TYR A 82 14.93 11.57 -9.41
N LEU A 83 15.49 10.73 -10.27
CA LEU A 83 15.23 10.75 -11.71
C LEU A 83 13.73 10.64 -11.99
N LYS A 84 13.06 9.65 -11.38
CA LYS A 84 11.60 9.47 -11.51
C LYS A 84 10.82 10.65 -10.94
N LEU A 85 11.32 11.33 -9.92
CA LEU A 85 10.68 12.51 -9.32
C LEU A 85 10.69 13.67 -10.31
N VAL A 86 11.84 13.98 -10.91
CA VAL A 86 12.00 15.07 -11.89
C VAL A 86 11.19 14.81 -13.17
N LEU A 87 11.11 13.56 -13.62
CA LEU A 87 10.36 13.18 -14.81
C LEU A 87 8.84 13.08 -14.59
N SER A 88 8.36 13.18 -13.35
CA SER A 88 6.93 13.09 -13.04
C SER A 88 6.34 14.49 -12.86
N GLU A 89 5.24 14.80 -13.55
CA GLU A 89 4.56 16.11 -13.44
C GLU A 89 4.00 16.37 -12.04
N LYS A 90 3.46 15.34 -11.37
CA LYS A 90 2.84 15.45 -10.04
C LYS A 90 3.27 14.29 -9.15
N LYS A 91 4.30 14.51 -8.34
CA LYS A 91 4.80 13.52 -7.39
C LYS A 91 5.43 14.19 -6.18
N TRP A 92 5.08 13.71 -5.00
CA TRP A 92 5.63 14.18 -3.73
C TRP A 92 7.01 13.59 -3.46
N SER A 93 7.93 14.42 -2.96
CA SER A 93 9.22 13.98 -2.46
C SER A 93 9.07 13.23 -1.13
N LYS A 94 10.11 12.49 -0.72
CA LYS A 94 10.07 11.76 0.56
C LYS A 94 10.07 12.73 1.74
N GLU A 95 10.73 13.87 1.57
CA GLU A 95 10.84 14.98 2.51
C GLU A 95 9.48 15.64 2.71
N GLU A 96 8.77 15.98 1.63
CA GLU A 96 7.42 16.57 1.67
C GLU A 96 6.44 15.65 2.40
N LEU A 97 6.48 14.35 2.09
CA LEU A 97 5.65 13.35 2.78
C LEU A 97 6.00 13.26 4.26
N LEU A 98 7.28 13.38 4.64
CA LEU A 98 7.70 13.32 6.03
C LEU A 98 7.27 14.57 6.82
N ILE A 99 7.32 15.76 6.20
CA ILE A 99 6.83 17.01 6.79
C ILE A 99 5.31 16.92 7.00
N ALA A 100 4.57 16.50 5.97
CA ALA A 100 3.11 16.36 6.03
C ALA A 100 2.64 15.32 7.06
N MET A 101 3.46 14.33 7.39
CA MET A 101 3.15 13.30 8.37
C MET A 101 3.52 13.67 9.82
N ASN A 102 4.28 14.75 10.03
CA ASN A 102 4.66 15.25 11.35
C ASN A 102 3.82 16.44 11.82
N GLY A 103 3.19 17.19 10.90
CA GLY A 103 2.12 18.15 11.20
C GLY A 103 0.81 17.45 11.59
#